data_AF-A0A2K0TSQ5-F1
#
_entry.id   AF-A0A2K0TSQ5-F1
#
_cell.length_a   1.000
_cell.length_b   1.000
_cell.length_c   1.000
_cell.angle_alpha   90.00
_cell.angle_beta   90.00
_cell.angle_gamma   90.00
#
_symmetry.space_group_name_H-M   'P 1'
#
loop_
_entity.id
_entity.type
_entity.pdbx_description
1 polymer ?
#
loop_
_entity_poly.entity_id
_entity_poly.type
_entity_poly.pdbx_seq_one_letter_code
_entity_poly.pdbx_strand_id
1 'polypeptide(L)'
;MASHFVWTNRSKESLALDLKNPRDLKILKEILIKADVMVQNLAPGATERLGLSHEELQKTNPGIIVCDISGYGSHGPYRDKKAYDLLVQSEAGMLAVTGTEAEPSKTGISIADIAAGMYAYSNILAALLERGKSGRGRRIDISMLESMTEWMSFPMYYAFNGQPGPSRAGASHATIYPYGPFETGADGASVMMGVQNEREWAILCRDVLEDASLATDERFANNTLRSRNRAELKKIITARFSELSADEAIDKLDKAGIANASMNDMQGVWKHPQLRARKRWIEVETPGGIVPGLLPPGVDDISQVNIAEVPAVGQHNEAIFAEFCVSEE
;
A
#
# COMPACT_ATOMS: atom_id res chain seq x y z
N MET A 1 -1.19 23.17 0.93
CA MET A 1 -0.99 22.10 -0.07
C MET A 1 -1.62 20.81 0.43
N ALA A 2 -2.22 19.98 -0.42
CA ALA A 2 -2.83 18.72 0.00
C ALA A 2 -1.77 17.64 0.26
N SER A 3 -1.91 16.87 1.35
CA SER A 3 -0.97 15.81 1.75
C SER A 3 -0.76 14.75 0.65
N HIS A 4 -1.82 14.38 -0.07
CA HIS A 4 -1.73 13.44 -1.20
C HIS A 4 -0.84 13.94 -2.33
N PHE A 5 -0.86 15.25 -2.62
CA PHE A 5 -0.04 15.83 -3.68
C PHE A 5 1.45 15.76 -3.32
N VAL A 6 1.80 16.13 -2.09
CA VAL A 6 3.17 16.03 -1.54
C VAL A 6 3.67 14.60 -1.56
N TRP A 7 2.84 13.64 -1.11
CA TRP A 7 3.24 12.24 -1.00
C TRP A 7 3.61 11.61 -2.35
N THR A 8 2.90 11.96 -3.43
CA THR A 8 2.95 11.24 -4.71
C THR A 8 3.59 12.01 -5.87
N ASN A 9 4.01 13.28 -5.68
CA ASN A 9 4.51 14.12 -6.78
C ASN A 9 5.91 14.73 -6.56
N ARG A 10 6.63 14.34 -5.50
CA ARG A 10 8.06 14.70 -5.38
C ARG A 10 8.87 14.18 -6.58
N SER A 11 9.92 14.90 -6.95
CA SER A 11 10.81 14.60 -8.08
C SER A 11 10.17 14.70 -9.48
N LYS A 12 8.90 15.11 -9.59
CA LYS A 12 8.26 15.29 -10.90
C LYS A 12 8.47 16.71 -11.38
N GLU A 13 8.55 16.87 -12.69
CA GLU A 13 8.35 18.15 -13.34
C GLU A 13 6.86 18.36 -13.63
N SER A 14 6.43 19.62 -13.73
CA SER A 14 5.02 19.98 -13.96
C SER A 14 4.89 20.87 -15.18
N LEU A 15 4.18 20.35 -16.19
CA LEU A 15 3.73 21.06 -17.38
C LEU A 15 2.22 21.23 -17.32
N ALA A 16 1.73 22.46 -17.50
CA ALA A 16 0.29 22.74 -17.56
C ALA A 16 -0.17 22.91 -19.02
N LEU A 17 -1.09 22.04 -19.47
CA LEU A 17 -1.66 22.04 -20.81
C LEU A 17 -3.19 21.92 -20.75
N ASP A 18 -3.91 22.66 -21.60
CA ASP A 18 -5.33 22.41 -21.87
C ASP A 18 -5.48 21.55 -23.12
N LEU A 19 -5.73 20.25 -22.95
CA LEU A 19 -5.85 19.31 -24.06
C LEU A 19 -7.07 19.53 -24.97
N LYS A 20 -7.97 20.46 -24.62
CA LYS A 20 -9.03 20.94 -25.53
C LYS A 20 -8.50 21.95 -26.55
N ASN A 21 -7.40 22.63 -26.23
CA ASN A 21 -6.69 23.48 -27.16
C ASN A 21 -5.88 22.61 -28.14
N PRO A 22 -6.14 22.69 -29.46
CA PRO A 22 -5.39 21.92 -30.45
C PRO A 22 -3.88 22.15 -30.40
N ARG A 23 -3.44 23.36 -30.01
CA ARG A 23 -2.02 23.70 -29.84
C ARG A 23 -1.39 22.87 -28.72
N ASP A 24 -1.98 22.87 -27.54
CA ASP A 24 -1.46 22.16 -26.37
C ASP A 24 -1.49 20.64 -26.57
N LEU A 25 -2.54 20.12 -27.23
CA LEU A 25 -2.59 18.71 -27.61
C LEU A 25 -1.46 18.35 -28.60
N LYS A 26 -1.13 19.24 -29.54
CA LYS A 26 0.00 19.06 -30.45
C LYS A 26 1.32 19.02 -29.69
N ILE A 27 1.52 19.92 -28.73
CA ILE A 27 2.71 19.96 -27.87
C ILE A 27 2.86 18.62 -27.11
N LEU A 28 1.78 18.13 -26.48
CA LEU A 28 1.82 16.83 -25.80
C LEU A 28 2.23 15.70 -26.76
N LYS A 29 1.71 15.69 -27.99
CA LYS A 29 2.07 14.67 -28.99
C LYS A 29 3.55 14.78 -29.40
N GLU A 30 4.10 15.99 -29.51
CA GLU A 30 5.52 16.21 -29.80
C GLU A 30 6.43 15.69 -28.67
N ILE A 31 6.01 15.86 -27.41
CA ILE A 31 6.68 15.25 -26.24
C ILE A 31 6.63 13.72 -26.31
N LEU A 32 5.46 13.15 -26.60
CA LEU A 32 5.25 11.70 -26.66
C LEU A 32 6.02 10.98 -27.78
N ILE A 33 6.48 11.70 -28.82
CA ILE A 33 7.38 11.13 -29.83
C ILE A 33 8.71 10.69 -29.22
N LYS A 34 9.18 11.39 -28.18
CA LYS A 34 10.45 11.09 -27.50
C LYS A 34 10.27 10.35 -26.18
N ALA A 35 9.06 10.33 -25.62
CA ALA A 35 8.79 9.70 -24.34
C ALA A 35 8.92 8.16 -24.40
N ASP A 36 9.38 7.56 -23.31
CA ASP A 36 9.42 6.10 -23.17
C ASP A 36 8.07 5.52 -22.72
N VAL A 37 7.41 6.21 -21.81
CA VAL A 37 6.21 5.74 -21.12
C VAL A 37 5.20 6.87 -20.98
N MET A 38 3.95 6.60 -21.33
CA MET A 38 2.79 7.43 -20.99
C MET A 38 1.96 6.68 -19.94
N VAL A 39 1.69 7.32 -18.79
CA VAL A 39 0.80 6.78 -17.75
C VAL A 39 -0.38 7.70 -17.59
N GLN A 40 -1.59 7.15 -17.55
CA GLN A 40 -2.82 7.92 -17.44
C GLN A 40 -3.90 7.15 -16.67
N ASN A 41 -4.77 7.88 -15.96
CA ASN A 41 -5.90 7.31 -15.21
C ASN A 41 -7.23 8.04 -15.47
N LEU A 42 -7.40 8.56 -16.69
CA LEU A 42 -8.64 9.16 -17.16
C LEU A 42 -9.70 8.08 -17.41
N ALA A 43 -10.97 8.51 -17.50
CA ALA A 43 -12.07 7.61 -17.80
C ALA A 43 -11.83 6.83 -19.12
N PRO A 44 -12.19 5.52 -19.19
CA PRO A 44 -11.99 4.72 -20.40
C PRO A 44 -12.52 5.39 -21.67
N GLY A 45 -11.75 5.36 -22.75
CA GLY A 45 -12.09 6.04 -24.00
C GLY A 45 -11.64 7.52 -24.08
N ALA A 46 -11.16 8.14 -22.99
CA ALA A 46 -10.79 9.55 -22.99
C ALA A 46 -9.54 9.84 -23.81
N THR A 47 -8.48 9.05 -23.62
CA THR A 47 -7.22 9.22 -24.36
C THR A 47 -7.36 8.80 -25.82
N GLU A 48 -8.18 7.79 -26.11
CA GLU A 48 -8.50 7.37 -27.48
C GLU A 48 -9.18 8.50 -28.26
N ARG A 49 -10.14 9.23 -27.64
CA ARG A 49 -10.78 10.40 -28.27
C ARG A 49 -9.80 11.54 -28.56
N LEU A 50 -8.69 11.63 -27.83
CA LEU A 50 -7.63 12.62 -28.06
C LEU A 50 -6.56 12.12 -29.05
N GLY A 51 -6.68 10.89 -29.53
CA GLY A 51 -5.68 10.24 -30.38
C GLY A 51 -4.36 9.98 -29.62
N LEU A 52 -4.47 9.59 -28.36
CA LEU A 52 -3.37 9.26 -27.45
C LEU A 52 -3.38 7.78 -27.06
N SER A 53 -4.05 6.92 -27.84
CA SER A 53 -4.00 5.48 -27.63
C SER A 53 -2.65 4.91 -28.03
N HIS A 54 -2.29 3.73 -27.52
CA HIS A 54 -1.09 3.03 -27.95
C HIS A 54 -1.06 2.80 -29.46
N GLU A 55 -2.20 2.45 -30.05
CA GLU A 55 -2.33 2.20 -31.49
C GLU A 55 -2.00 3.42 -32.35
N GLU A 56 -2.36 4.61 -31.87
CA GLU A 56 -2.04 5.88 -32.55
C GLU A 56 -0.59 6.30 -32.30
N LEU A 57 -0.13 6.27 -31.04
CA LEU A 57 1.21 6.74 -30.66
C LEU A 57 2.33 5.85 -31.22
N GLN A 58 2.11 4.53 -31.34
CA GLN A 58 3.14 3.63 -31.88
C GLN A 58 3.49 3.90 -33.36
N LYS A 59 2.65 4.66 -34.09
CA LYS A 59 2.91 5.02 -35.50
C LYS A 59 4.09 5.97 -35.64
N THR A 60 4.28 6.85 -34.64
CA THR A 60 5.39 7.82 -34.61
C THR A 60 6.46 7.46 -33.59
N ASN A 61 6.11 6.67 -32.56
CA ASN A 61 7.04 6.15 -31.56
C ASN A 61 6.80 4.65 -31.29
N PRO A 62 7.39 3.74 -32.10
CA PRO A 62 7.20 2.29 -31.96
C PRO A 62 7.64 1.69 -30.62
N GLY A 63 8.44 2.42 -29.84
CA GLY A 63 8.97 2.03 -28.53
C GLY A 63 8.11 2.48 -27.35
N ILE A 64 7.02 3.23 -27.58
CA ILE A 64 6.22 3.80 -26.50
C ILE A 64 5.45 2.75 -25.71
N ILE A 65 5.51 2.84 -24.39
CA ILE A 65 4.65 2.07 -23.49
C ILE A 65 3.51 2.97 -23.04
N VAL A 66 2.26 2.52 -23.19
CA VAL A 66 1.08 3.25 -22.70
C VAL A 66 0.43 2.45 -21.60
N CYS A 67 0.38 3.01 -20.40
CA CYS A 67 -0.22 2.41 -19.22
C CYS A 67 -1.52 3.15 -18.87
N ASP A 68 -2.64 2.47 -19.07
CA ASP A 68 -3.97 2.92 -18.68
C ASP A 68 -4.31 2.34 -17.31
N ILE A 69 -4.78 3.19 -16.38
CA ILE A 69 -5.26 2.75 -15.07
C ILE A 69 -6.72 3.16 -14.93
N SER A 70 -7.60 2.19 -14.65
CA SER A 70 -9.03 2.44 -14.48
C SER A 70 -9.61 1.61 -13.36
N GLY A 71 -10.86 1.89 -12.96
CA GLY A 71 -11.52 1.16 -11.87
C GLY A 71 -11.75 -0.32 -12.14
N TYR A 72 -12.23 -0.63 -13.34
CA TYR A 72 -12.73 -1.96 -13.73
C TYR A 72 -12.08 -2.51 -15.02
N GLY A 73 -11.08 -1.82 -15.58
CA GLY A 73 -10.44 -2.18 -16.85
C GLY A 73 -11.14 -1.59 -18.07
N SER A 74 -10.57 -1.81 -19.26
CA SER A 74 -11.06 -1.20 -20.51
C SER A 74 -12.26 -1.91 -21.16
N HIS A 75 -12.72 -3.04 -20.60
CA HIS A 75 -13.86 -3.83 -21.11
C HIS A 75 -14.71 -4.46 -19.99
N GLY A 76 -15.83 -5.09 -20.36
CA GLY A 76 -16.75 -5.75 -19.43
C GLY A 76 -17.89 -4.85 -18.96
N PRO A 77 -18.84 -5.40 -18.17
CA PRO A 77 -20.10 -4.72 -17.83
C PRO A 77 -19.90 -3.47 -16.96
N TYR A 78 -18.78 -3.35 -16.23
CA TYR A 78 -18.48 -2.22 -15.35
C TYR A 78 -17.47 -1.23 -15.92
N ARG A 79 -17.12 -1.36 -17.21
CA ARG A 79 -16.18 -0.45 -17.90
C ARG A 79 -16.46 1.03 -17.62
N ASP A 80 -17.71 1.46 -17.73
CA ASP A 80 -18.10 2.87 -17.56
C ASP A 80 -18.62 3.19 -16.14
N LYS A 81 -18.50 2.25 -15.18
CA LYS A 81 -18.91 2.45 -13.78
C LYS A 81 -17.88 3.33 -13.07
N LYS A 82 -18.37 4.31 -12.30
CA LYS A 82 -17.49 5.14 -11.45
C LYS A 82 -16.80 4.28 -10.41
N ALA A 83 -15.50 4.50 -10.26
CA ALA A 83 -14.68 3.83 -9.28
C ALA A 83 -13.94 4.86 -8.44
N TYR A 84 -14.01 4.66 -7.13
CA TYR A 84 -13.15 5.30 -6.14
C TYR A 84 -12.65 4.19 -5.23
N ASP A 85 -11.50 4.41 -4.60
CA ASP A 85 -10.82 3.43 -3.78
C ASP A 85 -11.76 2.61 -2.86
N LEU A 86 -12.60 3.27 -2.05
CA LEU A 86 -13.54 2.58 -1.15
C LEU A 86 -14.57 1.70 -1.89
N LEU A 87 -15.07 2.16 -3.03
CA LEU A 87 -16.02 1.39 -3.84
C LEU A 87 -15.34 0.12 -4.36
N VAL A 88 -14.09 0.24 -4.82
CA VAL A 88 -13.31 -0.91 -5.28
C VAL A 88 -12.94 -1.84 -4.13
N GLN A 89 -12.55 -1.33 -2.96
CA GLN A 89 -12.36 -2.13 -1.74
C GLN A 89 -13.61 -2.96 -1.42
N SER A 90 -14.80 -2.38 -1.61
CA SER A 90 -16.08 -3.07 -1.36
C SER A 90 -16.33 -4.19 -2.36
N GLU A 91 -16.14 -3.93 -3.65
CA GLU A 91 -16.33 -4.90 -4.73
C GLU A 91 -15.28 -6.03 -4.68
N ALA A 92 -14.05 -5.75 -4.27
CA ALA A 92 -12.96 -6.72 -4.13
C ALA A 92 -13.05 -7.58 -2.85
N GLY A 93 -14.06 -7.36 -2.00
CA GLY A 93 -14.27 -8.13 -0.77
C GLY A 93 -13.42 -7.70 0.43
N MET A 94 -12.69 -6.58 0.37
CA MET A 94 -11.81 -6.13 1.46
C MET A 94 -12.59 -5.83 2.75
N LEU A 95 -13.78 -5.21 2.62
CA LEU A 95 -14.64 -4.92 3.77
C LEU A 95 -15.22 -6.20 4.42
N ALA A 96 -15.30 -7.31 3.68
CA ALA A 96 -15.81 -8.57 4.23
C ALA A 96 -14.88 -9.13 5.31
N VAL A 97 -13.57 -8.88 5.17
CA VAL A 97 -12.52 -9.42 6.06
C VAL A 97 -11.89 -8.38 6.99
N THR A 98 -12.23 -7.10 6.83
CA THR A 98 -11.65 -5.98 7.60
C THR A 98 -12.67 -5.34 8.51
N GLY A 99 -12.29 -5.07 9.77
CA GLY A 99 -13.14 -4.47 10.79
C GLY A 99 -13.32 -5.37 12.01
N THR A 100 -14.26 -5.03 12.88
CA THR A 100 -14.64 -5.89 14.02
C THR A 100 -15.67 -6.93 13.57
N GLU A 101 -15.98 -7.91 14.42
CA GLU A 101 -17.09 -8.84 14.15
C GLU A 101 -18.41 -8.08 13.90
N ALA A 102 -18.66 -7.03 14.70
CA ALA A 102 -19.88 -6.23 14.62
C ALA A 102 -19.92 -5.28 13.40
N GLU A 103 -18.78 -4.69 13.03
CA GLU A 103 -18.75 -3.60 12.05
C GLU A 103 -17.64 -3.78 11.01
N PRO A 104 -17.95 -3.84 9.70
CA PRO A 104 -16.94 -3.83 8.65
C PRO A 104 -16.25 -2.48 8.59
N SER A 105 -15.00 -2.47 8.15
CA SER A 105 -14.20 -1.24 8.06
C SER A 105 -13.39 -1.22 6.77
N LYS A 106 -13.24 -0.02 6.20
CA LYS A 106 -12.26 0.19 5.15
C LYS A 106 -10.85 0.28 5.73
N THR A 107 -9.85 0.14 4.88
CA THR A 107 -8.48 0.48 5.29
C THR A 107 -8.28 1.99 5.47
N GLY A 108 -7.30 2.37 6.29
CA GLY A 108 -6.96 3.78 6.56
C GLY A 108 -6.25 4.50 5.41
N ILE A 109 -5.83 3.77 4.37
CA ILE A 109 -5.12 4.27 3.19
C ILE A 109 -5.91 3.95 1.92
N SER A 110 -5.55 4.57 0.80
CA SER A 110 -6.12 4.21 -0.51
C SER A 110 -5.52 2.92 -1.05
N ILE A 111 -5.86 1.78 -0.44
CA ILE A 111 -5.20 0.50 -0.73
C ILE A 111 -5.44 0.00 -2.17
N ALA A 112 -6.60 0.24 -2.77
CA ALA A 112 -6.90 -0.16 -4.14
C ALA A 112 -6.14 0.74 -5.14
N ASP A 113 -6.03 2.05 -4.86
CA ASP A 113 -5.19 2.95 -5.65
C ASP A 113 -3.71 2.55 -5.58
N ILE A 114 -3.21 2.22 -4.38
CA ILE A 114 -1.82 1.78 -4.18
C ILE A 114 -1.58 0.46 -4.90
N ALA A 115 -2.49 -0.51 -4.79
CA ALA A 115 -2.39 -1.79 -5.50
C ALA A 115 -2.27 -1.57 -7.01
N ALA A 116 -3.18 -0.78 -7.60
CA ALA A 116 -3.13 -0.45 -9.02
C ALA A 116 -1.81 0.24 -9.41
N GLY A 117 -1.32 1.19 -8.60
CA GLY A 117 -0.05 1.86 -8.82
C GLY A 117 1.15 0.90 -8.80
N MET A 118 1.15 -0.08 -7.89
CA MET A 118 2.22 -1.09 -7.80
C MET A 118 2.20 -2.06 -9.00
N TYR A 119 1.01 -2.46 -9.48
CA TYR A 119 0.90 -3.26 -10.70
C TYR A 119 1.27 -2.46 -11.96
N ALA A 120 0.90 -1.19 -12.05
CA ALA A 120 1.35 -0.31 -13.13
C ALA A 120 2.87 -0.19 -13.14
N TYR A 121 3.49 0.12 -12.00
CA TYR A 121 4.94 0.22 -11.85
C TYR A 121 5.67 -1.07 -12.31
N SER A 122 5.25 -2.21 -11.79
CA SER A 122 5.88 -3.51 -12.12
C SER A 122 5.68 -3.92 -13.58
N ASN A 123 4.49 -3.70 -14.16
CA ASN A 123 4.25 -3.98 -15.58
C ASN A 123 5.01 -3.03 -16.50
N ILE A 124 5.16 -1.75 -16.13
CA ILE A 124 5.98 -0.79 -16.89
C ILE A 124 7.44 -1.25 -16.89
N LEU A 125 7.99 -1.66 -15.74
CA LEU A 125 9.36 -2.20 -15.67
C LEU A 125 9.52 -3.44 -16.55
N ALA A 126 8.57 -4.38 -16.48
CA ALA A 126 8.60 -5.58 -17.32
C ALA A 126 8.54 -5.22 -18.82
N ALA A 127 7.69 -4.27 -19.21
CA ALA A 127 7.58 -3.79 -20.57
C ALA A 127 8.85 -3.07 -21.06
N LEU A 128 9.52 -2.29 -20.20
CA LEU A 128 10.80 -1.66 -20.51
C LEU A 128 11.90 -2.72 -20.76
N LEU A 129 11.93 -3.78 -19.94
CA LEU A 129 12.87 -4.90 -20.12
C LEU A 129 12.58 -5.70 -21.40
N GLU A 130 11.31 -5.93 -21.71
CA GLU A 130 10.87 -6.57 -22.95
C GLU A 130 11.26 -5.72 -24.17
N ARG A 131 10.99 -4.42 -24.11
CA ARG A 131 11.36 -3.44 -25.14
C ARG A 131 12.86 -3.41 -25.40
N GLY A 132 13.69 -3.58 -24.36
CA GLY A 132 15.14 -3.68 -24.51
C GLY A 132 15.60 -4.86 -25.39
N LYS A 133 14.74 -5.87 -25.58
CA LYS A 133 15.00 -7.03 -26.45
C LYS A 133 14.28 -6.94 -27.79
N SER A 134 13.03 -6.47 -27.78
CA SER A 134 12.16 -6.45 -28.98
C SER A 134 12.26 -5.14 -29.78
N GLY A 135 12.71 -4.06 -29.16
CA GLY A 135 12.61 -2.69 -29.68
C GLY A 135 11.18 -2.14 -29.74
N ARG A 136 10.18 -2.86 -29.21
CA ARG A 136 8.76 -2.52 -29.31
C ARG A 136 8.17 -2.22 -27.94
N GLY A 137 7.41 -1.13 -27.87
CA GLY A 137 6.56 -0.83 -26.72
C GLY A 137 5.25 -1.64 -26.75
N ARG A 138 4.39 -1.41 -25.76
CA ARG A 138 3.10 -2.08 -25.63
C ARG A 138 2.09 -1.25 -24.84
N ARG A 139 0.82 -1.62 -24.98
CA ARG A 139 -0.24 -1.19 -24.07
C ARG A 139 -0.25 -2.06 -22.81
N ILE A 140 -0.50 -1.41 -21.67
CA ILE A 140 -0.73 -2.01 -20.36
C ILE A 140 -2.08 -1.47 -19.88
N ASP A 141 -3.02 -2.36 -19.55
CA ASP A 141 -4.33 -2.02 -18.99
C ASP A 141 -4.40 -2.55 -17.56
N ILE A 142 -4.47 -1.64 -16.59
CA ILE A 142 -4.54 -1.96 -15.16
C ILE A 142 -5.92 -1.60 -14.62
N SER A 143 -6.59 -2.60 -14.04
CA SER A 143 -7.81 -2.42 -13.27
C SER A 143 -7.51 -2.34 -11.77
N MET A 144 -8.09 -1.35 -11.09
CA MET A 144 -8.06 -1.29 -9.62
C MET A 144 -8.71 -2.54 -9.00
N LEU A 145 -9.80 -3.03 -9.59
CA LEU A 145 -10.49 -4.22 -9.11
C LEU A 145 -9.60 -5.47 -9.22
N GLU A 146 -8.97 -5.72 -10.37
CA GLU A 146 -8.09 -6.88 -10.54
C GLU A 146 -6.88 -6.79 -9.61
N SER A 147 -6.29 -5.61 -9.51
CA SER A 147 -5.14 -5.34 -8.62
C SER A 147 -5.47 -5.63 -7.15
N MET A 148 -6.63 -5.16 -6.67
CA MET A 148 -7.05 -5.39 -5.30
C MET A 148 -7.47 -6.85 -5.08
N THR A 149 -8.13 -7.47 -6.06
CA THR A 149 -8.56 -8.86 -5.99
C THR A 149 -7.37 -9.81 -5.89
N GLU A 150 -6.27 -9.53 -6.60
CA GLU A 150 -5.05 -10.33 -6.50
C GLU A 150 -4.44 -10.31 -5.09
N TRP A 151 -4.47 -9.16 -4.40
CA TRP A 151 -4.06 -9.07 -3.00
C TRP A 151 -5.04 -9.80 -2.06
N MET A 152 -6.27 -10.02 -2.50
CA MET A 152 -7.33 -10.76 -1.78
C MET A 152 -7.36 -12.26 -2.12
N SER A 153 -6.43 -12.78 -2.93
CA SER A 153 -6.41 -14.19 -3.32
C SER A 153 -6.37 -15.15 -2.11
N PHE A 154 -5.58 -14.84 -1.07
CA PHE A 154 -5.54 -15.66 0.16
C PHE A 154 -6.91 -15.78 0.86
N PRO A 155 -7.59 -14.68 1.27
CA PRO A 155 -8.91 -14.80 1.88
C PRO A 155 -9.97 -15.35 0.92
N MET A 156 -9.85 -15.15 -0.39
CA MET A 156 -10.76 -15.75 -1.38
C MET A 156 -10.70 -17.27 -1.39
N TYR A 157 -9.53 -17.88 -1.17
CA TYR A 157 -9.42 -19.34 -1.11
C TYR A 157 -10.20 -19.99 0.03
N TYR A 158 -10.47 -19.28 1.13
CA TYR A 158 -11.36 -19.79 2.19
C TYR A 158 -12.79 -19.95 1.71
N ALA A 159 -13.23 -19.11 0.77
CA ALA A 159 -14.58 -19.15 0.23
C ALA A 159 -14.74 -20.09 -0.99
N PHE A 160 -13.68 -20.81 -1.34
CA PHE A 160 -13.68 -21.75 -2.46
C PHE A 160 -14.73 -22.85 -2.26
N ASN A 161 -15.41 -23.27 -3.34
CA ASN A 161 -16.51 -24.25 -3.29
C ASN A 161 -17.65 -23.87 -2.33
N GLY A 162 -17.95 -22.58 -2.19
CA GLY A 162 -19.07 -22.07 -1.39
C GLY A 162 -18.86 -22.18 0.11
N GLN A 163 -17.62 -22.41 0.55
CA GLN A 163 -17.25 -22.34 1.97
C GLN A 163 -17.35 -20.90 2.49
N PRO A 164 -17.52 -20.70 3.81
CA PRO A 164 -17.49 -19.36 4.38
C PRO A 164 -16.08 -18.76 4.32
N GLY A 165 -15.99 -17.47 4.01
CA GLY A 165 -14.74 -16.70 4.12
C GLY A 165 -14.30 -16.49 5.58
N PRO A 166 -13.10 -15.92 5.81
CA PRO A 166 -12.61 -15.65 7.15
C PRO A 166 -13.46 -14.58 7.84
N SER A 167 -13.65 -14.72 9.15
CA SER A 167 -14.33 -13.72 9.97
C SER A 167 -13.45 -12.49 10.21
N ARG A 168 -14.10 -11.33 10.35
CA ARG A 168 -13.45 -10.09 10.79
C ARG A 168 -12.99 -10.22 12.24
N ALA A 169 -11.74 -9.93 12.52
CA ALA A 169 -11.12 -10.14 13.85
C ALA A 169 -10.53 -8.86 14.46
N GLY A 170 -10.91 -7.68 13.94
CA GLY A 170 -10.29 -6.41 14.31
C GLY A 170 -8.79 -6.43 14.02
N ALA A 171 -7.99 -6.02 14.99
CA ALA A 171 -6.52 -6.06 14.89
C ALA A 171 -5.91 -7.43 15.25
N SER A 172 -6.72 -8.44 15.59
CA SER A 172 -6.22 -9.80 15.86
C SER A 172 -6.13 -10.63 14.59
N HIS A 173 -5.25 -11.63 14.57
CA HIS A 173 -5.20 -12.60 13.48
C HIS A 173 -6.47 -13.47 13.50
N ALA A 174 -7.07 -13.67 12.32
CA ALA A 174 -8.35 -14.39 12.20
C ALA A 174 -8.24 -15.87 12.60
N THR A 175 -7.11 -16.53 12.34
CA THR A 175 -6.98 -18.00 12.48
C THR A 175 -5.89 -18.47 13.45
N ILE A 176 -5.11 -17.55 14.02
CA ILE A 176 -3.99 -17.86 14.93
C ILE A 176 -4.22 -17.12 16.25
N TYR A 177 -4.01 -17.78 17.39
CA TYR A 177 -4.17 -17.16 18.70
C TYR A 177 -3.22 -17.74 19.75
N PRO A 178 -2.59 -16.92 20.63
CA PRO A 178 -2.67 -15.46 20.70
C PRO A 178 -1.86 -14.76 19.59
N TYR A 179 -2.55 -13.96 18.78
CA TYR A 179 -1.94 -13.09 17.78
C TYR A 179 -2.81 -11.85 17.62
N GLY A 180 -2.41 -10.73 18.20
CA GLY A 180 -3.22 -9.51 18.26
C GLY A 180 -2.79 -8.55 19.37
N PRO A 181 -3.55 -7.47 19.57
CA PRO A 181 -3.29 -6.51 20.64
C PRO A 181 -3.73 -7.06 22.01
N PHE A 182 -2.92 -6.80 23.02
CA PHE A 182 -3.22 -7.05 24.42
C PHE A 182 -2.98 -5.78 25.25
N GLU A 183 -4.01 -5.38 26.00
CA GLU A 183 -3.98 -4.17 26.83
C GLU A 183 -3.04 -4.35 28.04
N THR A 184 -2.27 -3.31 28.35
CA THR A 184 -1.42 -3.21 29.53
C THR A 184 -2.02 -2.24 30.54
N GLY A 185 -1.83 -2.50 31.83
CA GLY A 185 -2.60 -1.84 32.89
C GLY A 185 -1.94 -0.60 33.48
N ALA A 186 -0.61 -0.49 33.46
CA ALA A 186 0.09 0.63 34.10
C ALA A 186 -0.06 1.96 33.35
N ASP A 187 -0.27 1.91 32.04
CA ASP A 187 -0.29 3.05 31.11
C ASP A 187 -1.51 3.09 30.19
N GLY A 188 -2.36 2.06 30.22
CA GLY A 188 -3.51 1.93 29.31
C GLY A 188 -3.12 1.73 27.84
N ALA A 189 -1.88 1.33 27.58
CA ALA A 189 -1.38 1.08 26.24
C ALA A 189 -1.74 -0.34 25.77
N SER A 190 -1.30 -0.71 24.56
CA SER A 190 -1.48 -2.04 24.01
C SER A 190 -0.21 -2.52 23.33
N VAL A 191 0.14 -3.78 23.58
CA VAL A 191 1.26 -4.47 22.92
C VAL A 191 0.70 -5.45 21.91
N MET A 192 1.22 -5.41 20.68
CA MET A 192 0.96 -6.43 19.68
C MET A 192 1.87 -7.62 19.97
N MET A 193 1.31 -8.82 20.06
CA MET A 193 2.07 -10.05 20.26
C MET A 193 1.56 -11.14 19.34
N GLY A 194 2.45 -11.98 18.81
CA GLY A 194 2.12 -13.13 17.98
C GLY A 194 2.83 -14.41 18.44
N VAL A 195 2.06 -15.44 18.72
CA VAL A 195 2.54 -16.81 18.95
C VAL A 195 2.05 -17.70 17.81
N GLN A 196 2.98 -18.30 17.08
CA GLN A 196 2.66 -19.03 15.84
C GLN A 196 2.72 -20.55 16.02
N ASN A 197 3.44 -21.05 17.01
CA ASN A 197 3.64 -22.49 17.22
C ASN A 197 3.64 -22.88 18.71
N GLU A 198 3.57 -24.18 18.97
CA GLU A 198 3.47 -24.76 20.31
C GLU A 198 4.73 -24.55 21.16
N ARG A 199 5.91 -24.40 20.52
CA ARG A 199 7.17 -24.08 21.23
C ARG A 199 7.11 -22.66 21.80
N GLU A 200 6.72 -21.69 20.98
CA GLU A 200 6.50 -20.31 21.41
C GLU A 200 5.38 -20.21 22.45
N TRP A 201 4.32 -21.01 22.33
CA TRP A 201 3.25 -21.07 23.32
C TRP A 201 3.79 -21.52 24.69
N ALA A 202 4.55 -22.61 24.75
CA ALA A 202 5.14 -23.08 26.00
C ALA A 202 6.11 -22.07 26.63
N ILE A 203 6.88 -21.34 25.80
CA ILE A 203 7.75 -20.25 26.25
C ILE A 203 6.92 -19.09 26.82
N LEU A 204 5.88 -18.65 26.11
CA LEU A 204 5.00 -17.58 26.58
C LEU A 204 4.37 -17.93 27.93
N CYS A 205 3.82 -19.15 28.06
CA CYS A 205 3.26 -19.65 29.31
C CYS A 205 4.25 -19.56 30.48
N ARG A 206 5.47 -20.07 30.29
CA ARG A 206 6.47 -20.17 31.35
C ARG A 206 7.11 -18.82 31.69
N ASP A 207 7.55 -18.06 30.69
CA ASP A 207 8.49 -16.95 30.89
C ASP A 207 7.79 -15.58 30.95
N VAL A 208 6.57 -15.47 30.40
CA VAL A 208 5.84 -14.20 30.32
C VAL A 208 4.57 -14.25 31.17
N LEU A 209 3.75 -15.28 30.97
CA LEU A 209 2.54 -15.51 31.78
C LEU A 209 2.86 -16.08 33.17
N GLU A 210 4.08 -16.59 33.36
CA GLU A 210 4.57 -17.17 34.62
C GLU A 210 3.69 -18.32 35.13
N ASP A 211 3.03 -19.03 34.21
CA ASP A 211 2.23 -20.22 34.44
C ASP A 211 2.46 -21.25 33.33
N ALA A 212 3.42 -22.14 33.58
CA ALA A 212 3.76 -23.21 32.63
C ALA A 212 2.63 -24.24 32.43
N SER A 213 1.66 -24.33 33.35
CA SER A 213 0.59 -25.33 33.27
C SER A 213 -0.38 -25.07 32.10
N LEU A 214 -0.50 -23.80 31.69
CA LEU A 214 -1.28 -23.36 30.53
C LEU A 214 -0.82 -24.02 29.21
N ALA A 215 0.46 -24.41 29.12
CA ALA A 215 0.99 -25.05 27.92
C ALA A 215 0.31 -26.41 27.64
N THR A 216 -0.10 -27.11 28.69
CA THR A 216 -0.72 -28.44 28.63
C THR A 216 -2.21 -28.46 28.97
N ASP A 217 -2.81 -27.30 29.27
CA ASP A 217 -4.25 -27.18 29.51
C ASP A 217 -5.03 -27.63 28.26
N GLU A 218 -6.03 -28.51 28.45
CA GLU A 218 -6.85 -29.07 27.38
C GLU A 218 -7.57 -28.00 26.55
N ARG A 219 -7.73 -26.77 27.07
CA ARG A 219 -8.31 -25.63 26.36
C ARG A 219 -7.32 -24.91 25.46
N PHE A 220 -6.01 -25.03 25.70
CA PHE A 220 -4.98 -24.18 25.09
C PHE A 220 -3.80 -24.95 24.46
N ALA A 221 -3.79 -26.28 24.54
CA ALA A 221 -2.68 -27.12 24.12
C ALA A 221 -2.24 -26.97 22.64
N ASN A 222 -3.13 -26.53 21.74
CA ASN A 222 -2.79 -26.26 20.33
C ASN A 222 -3.52 -25.02 19.79
N ASN A 223 -3.10 -24.51 18.62
CA ASN A 223 -3.66 -23.30 18.03
C ASN A 223 -5.18 -23.34 17.82
N THR A 224 -5.73 -24.49 17.39
CA THR A 224 -7.17 -24.66 17.17
C THR A 224 -7.94 -24.48 18.47
N LEU A 225 -7.45 -25.08 19.55
CA LEU A 225 -8.05 -24.98 20.89
C LEU A 225 -7.93 -23.56 21.45
N ARG A 226 -6.75 -22.93 21.32
CA ARG A 226 -6.57 -21.52 21.70
C ARG A 226 -7.50 -20.59 20.94
N SER A 227 -7.67 -20.82 19.63
CA SER A 227 -8.58 -20.03 18.79
C SER A 227 -10.06 -20.24 19.17
N ARG A 228 -10.46 -21.46 19.54
CA ARG A 228 -11.82 -21.74 20.03
C ARG A 228 -12.09 -21.07 21.38
N ASN A 229 -11.08 -21.01 22.25
CA ASN A 229 -11.19 -20.48 23.62
C ASN A 229 -10.62 -19.05 23.75
N ARG A 230 -10.63 -18.26 22.68
CA ARG A 230 -10.07 -16.89 22.60
C ARG A 230 -10.47 -15.99 23.75
N ALA A 231 -11.76 -15.92 24.05
CA ALA A 231 -12.29 -15.02 25.07
C ALA A 231 -11.72 -15.33 26.46
N GLU A 232 -11.58 -16.62 26.78
CA GLU A 232 -11.04 -17.06 28.07
C GLU A 232 -9.53 -16.87 28.13
N LEU A 233 -8.81 -17.26 27.07
CA LEU A 233 -7.37 -17.07 27.01
C LEU A 233 -6.97 -15.58 27.01
N LYS A 234 -7.78 -14.71 26.38
CA LYS A 234 -7.60 -13.25 26.44
C LYS A 234 -7.60 -12.75 27.88
N LYS A 235 -8.57 -13.19 28.70
CA LYS A 235 -8.64 -12.76 30.12
C LYS A 235 -7.36 -13.14 30.88
N ILE A 236 -6.83 -14.34 30.64
CA ILE A 236 -5.60 -14.82 31.29
C ILE A 236 -4.41 -13.93 30.89
N ILE A 237 -4.24 -13.69 29.59
CA ILE A 237 -3.14 -12.86 29.08
C ILE A 237 -3.28 -11.42 29.58
N THR A 238 -4.47 -10.83 29.46
CA THR A 238 -4.73 -9.46 29.90
C THR A 238 -4.59 -9.30 31.41
N ALA A 239 -4.95 -10.31 32.22
CA ALA A 239 -4.72 -10.26 33.67
C ALA A 239 -3.23 -10.10 33.99
N ARG A 240 -2.36 -10.91 33.36
CA ARG A 240 -0.92 -10.75 33.54
C ARG A 240 -0.40 -9.41 33.00
N PHE A 241 -0.82 -9.03 31.80
CA PHE A 241 -0.36 -7.80 31.15
C PHE A 241 -0.86 -6.54 31.88
N SER A 242 -1.94 -6.64 32.66
CA SER A 242 -2.44 -5.53 33.47
C SER A 242 -1.48 -5.14 34.60
N GLU A 243 -0.57 -6.03 34.98
CA GLU A 243 0.45 -5.80 36.01
C GLU A 243 1.74 -5.19 35.44
N LEU A 244 1.82 -5.00 34.12
CA LEU A 244 3.00 -4.50 33.41
C LEU A 244 2.68 -3.17 32.72
N SER A 245 3.69 -2.33 32.56
CA SER A 245 3.71 -1.29 31.51
C SER A 245 3.95 -1.91 30.13
N ALA A 246 3.65 -1.16 29.06
CA ALA A 246 3.93 -1.64 27.70
C ALA A 246 5.42 -1.94 27.48
N ASP A 247 6.31 -1.09 28.00
CA ASP A 247 7.77 -1.28 27.87
C ASP A 247 8.25 -2.54 28.60
N GLU A 248 7.72 -2.82 29.80
CA GLU A 248 8.06 -4.04 30.55
C GLU A 248 7.52 -5.31 29.86
N ALA A 249 6.32 -5.24 29.28
CA ALA A 249 5.76 -6.33 28.51
C ALA A 249 6.59 -6.61 27.25
N ILE A 250 6.98 -5.57 26.51
CA ILE A 250 7.87 -5.69 25.33
C ILE A 250 9.22 -6.30 25.73
N ASP A 251 9.87 -5.79 26.78
CA ASP A 251 11.16 -6.31 27.24
C ASP A 251 11.08 -7.79 27.67
N LYS A 252 10.00 -8.19 28.36
CA LYS A 252 9.75 -9.61 28.69
C LYS A 252 9.56 -10.46 27.43
N LEU A 253 8.79 -9.99 26.46
CA LEU A 253 8.54 -10.70 25.21
C LEU A 253 9.83 -10.84 24.38
N ASP A 254 10.63 -9.78 24.30
CA ASP A 254 11.94 -9.78 23.62
C ASP A 254 12.91 -10.78 24.25
N LYS A 255 13.02 -10.77 25.59
CA LYS A 255 13.86 -11.74 26.34
C LYS A 255 13.41 -13.18 26.14
N ALA A 256 12.10 -13.41 26.00
CA ALA A 256 11.53 -14.71 25.73
C ALA A 256 11.64 -15.11 24.24
N GLY A 257 12.05 -14.21 23.35
CA GLY A 257 12.07 -14.44 21.90
C GLY A 257 10.67 -14.58 21.29
N ILE A 258 9.66 -13.94 21.89
CA ILE A 258 8.29 -13.91 21.38
C ILE A 258 8.09 -12.68 20.50
N ALA A 259 7.55 -12.88 19.30
CA ALA A 259 7.31 -11.80 18.35
C ALA A 259 6.32 -10.78 18.93
N ASN A 260 6.74 -9.52 18.97
CA ASN A 260 5.95 -8.43 19.49
C ASN A 260 6.23 -7.11 18.75
N ALA A 261 5.35 -6.12 18.95
CA ALA A 261 5.52 -4.76 18.44
C ALA A 261 4.68 -3.76 19.24
N SER A 262 5.12 -2.49 19.25
CA SER A 262 4.31 -1.37 19.74
C SER A 262 3.24 -0.97 18.71
N MET A 263 2.02 -0.69 19.18
CA MET A 263 0.94 -0.17 18.34
C MET A 263 1.06 1.36 18.19
N ASN A 264 1.91 1.80 17.26
CA ASN A 264 2.23 3.23 17.09
C ASN A 264 1.08 4.03 16.44
N ASP A 265 0.87 5.25 16.93
CA ASP A 265 0.15 6.30 16.17
C ASP A 265 1.09 6.97 15.14
N MET A 266 0.58 7.95 14.39
CA MET A 266 1.38 8.61 13.35
C MET A 266 2.57 9.40 13.92
N GLN A 267 2.46 9.95 15.13
CA GLN A 267 3.57 10.65 15.79
C GLN A 267 4.65 9.66 16.24
N GLY A 268 4.24 8.50 16.75
CA GLY A 268 5.11 7.37 17.07
C GLY A 268 5.89 6.88 15.86
N VAL A 269 5.23 6.77 14.69
CA VAL A 269 5.91 6.41 13.43
C VAL A 269 6.98 7.43 13.06
N TRP A 270 6.70 8.74 13.09
CA TRP A 270 7.72 9.78 12.83
C TRP A 270 8.94 9.67 13.77
N LYS A 271 8.71 9.28 15.03
CA LYS A 271 9.74 9.14 16.05
C LYS A 271 10.33 7.73 16.14
N HIS A 272 9.96 6.82 15.24
CA HIS A 272 10.29 5.40 15.37
C HIS A 272 11.81 5.16 15.42
N PRO A 273 12.34 4.46 16.44
CA PRO A 273 13.78 4.34 16.66
C PRO A 273 14.50 3.66 15.50
N GLN A 274 13.91 2.61 14.91
CA GLN A 274 14.47 1.92 13.75
C GLN A 274 14.53 2.80 12.49
N LEU A 275 13.51 3.62 12.22
CA LEU A 275 13.49 4.51 11.05
C LEU A 275 14.52 5.64 11.21
N ARG A 276 14.69 6.14 12.43
CA ARG A 276 15.75 7.10 12.78
C ARG A 276 17.14 6.49 12.64
N ALA A 277 17.37 5.29 13.18
CA ALA A 277 18.65 4.59 13.10
C ALA A 277 19.05 4.29 11.65
N ARG A 278 18.07 3.96 10.80
CA ARG A 278 18.24 3.78 9.35
C ARG A 278 18.21 5.08 8.54
N LYS A 279 18.19 6.25 9.19
CA LYS A 279 18.17 7.59 8.56
C LYS A 279 17.12 7.71 7.44
N ARG A 280 15.90 7.24 7.70
CA ARG A 280 14.83 7.14 6.69
C ARG A 280 14.11 8.45 6.39
N TRP A 281 14.30 9.49 7.19
CA TRP A 281 13.66 10.78 7.01
C TRP A 281 14.57 11.72 6.22
N ILE A 282 14.01 12.36 5.20
CA ILE A 282 14.68 13.35 4.35
C ILE A 282 13.86 14.64 4.33
N GLU A 283 14.49 15.74 3.96
CA GLU A 283 13.80 17.00 3.72
C GLU A 283 13.35 17.07 2.25
N VAL A 284 12.11 17.47 2.03
CA VAL A 284 11.52 17.64 0.70
C VAL A 284 11.00 19.06 0.59
N GLU A 285 11.49 19.81 -0.38
CA GLU A 285 10.99 21.14 -0.68
C GLU A 285 9.60 21.06 -1.33
N THR A 286 8.73 21.99 -0.93
CA THR A 286 7.41 22.17 -1.52
C THR A 286 7.12 23.67 -1.65
N PRO A 287 6.16 24.07 -2.50
CA PRO A 287 5.71 25.46 -2.56
C PRO A 287 5.16 26.00 -1.24
N GLY A 288 4.86 25.12 -0.26
CA GLY A 288 4.43 25.50 1.09
C GLY A 288 5.55 25.49 2.14
N GLY A 289 6.81 25.27 1.74
CA GLY A 289 7.96 25.11 2.64
C GLY A 289 8.49 23.67 2.68
N ILE A 290 9.55 23.48 3.46
CA ILE A 290 10.21 22.19 3.63
C ILE A 290 9.37 21.28 4.53
N VAL A 291 9.18 20.03 4.11
CA VAL A 291 8.47 19.00 4.87
C VAL A 291 9.30 17.73 4.97
N PRO A 292 9.15 16.92 6.04
CA PRO A 292 9.82 15.63 6.10
C PRO A 292 9.16 14.64 5.14
N GLY A 293 9.98 13.88 4.42
CA GLY A 293 9.59 12.79 3.54
C GLY A 293 10.30 11.49 3.91
N LEU A 294 9.77 10.37 3.42
CA LEU A 294 10.41 9.06 3.59
C LEU A 294 11.35 8.79 2.41
N LEU A 295 12.61 8.46 2.69
CA LEU A 295 13.55 7.94 1.69
C LEU A 295 12.92 6.69 1.04
N PRO A 296 12.95 6.53 -0.30
CA PRO A 296 12.36 5.37 -0.97
C PRO A 296 12.89 4.04 -0.42
N PRO A 297 12.03 3.03 -0.16
CA PRO A 297 12.48 1.71 0.26
C PRO A 297 13.49 1.09 -0.71
N GLY A 298 14.46 0.33 -0.19
CA GLY A 298 15.52 -0.30 -1.01
C GLY A 298 16.69 0.62 -1.38
N VAL A 299 16.66 1.87 -0.94
CA VAL A 299 17.74 2.86 -1.13
C VAL A 299 18.40 3.15 0.21
N ASP A 300 19.72 3.04 0.30
CA ASP A 300 20.46 3.27 1.56
C ASP A 300 21.02 4.68 1.67
N ASP A 301 21.26 5.35 0.54
CA ASP A 301 21.76 6.74 0.48
C ASP A 301 20.92 7.57 -0.49
N ILE A 302 20.57 8.80 -0.09
CA ILE A 302 19.83 9.74 -0.95
C ILE A 302 20.58 10.02 -2.26
N SER A 303 21.91 9.94 -2.29
CA SER A 303 22.71 10.14 -3.50
C SER A 303 22.48 9.07 -4.57
N GLN A 304 21.87 7.94 -4.24
CA GLN A 304 21.55 6.85 -5.18
C GLN A 304 20.27 7.13 -5.97
N VAL A 305 19.52 8.18 -5.63
CA VAL A 305 18.23 8.49 -6.22
C VAL A 305 18.11 9.98 -6.51
N ASN A 306 17.43 10.32 -7.60
CA ASN A 306 17.11 11.71 -7.89
C ASN A 306 15.87 12.13 -7.08
N ILE A 307 16.10 12.70 -5.89
CA ILE A 307 15.03 13.31 -5.10
C ILE A 307 15.08 14.81 -5.28
N ALA A 308 14.01 15.36 -5.86
CA ALA A 308 13.81 16.79 -6.01
C ALA A 308 12.50 17.22 -5.34
N GLU A 309 12.22 18.52 -5.42
CA GLU A 309 11.05 19.15 -4.81
C GLU A 309 9.72 18.61 -5.35
N VAL A 310 8.64 18.99 -4.68
CA VAL A 310 7.27 18.81 -5.18
C VAL A 310 6.94 20.04 -6.04
N PRO A 311 6.63 19.89 -7.34
CA PRO A 311 6.47 21.03 -8.23
C PRO A 311 5.18 21.81 -7.94
N ALA A 312 5.20 23.14 -8.11
CA ALA A 312 3.99 23.92 -8.33
C ALA A 312 3.40 23.60 -9.72
N VAL A 313 2.11 23.90 -9.91
CA VAL A 313 1.43 23.69 -11.20
C VAL A 313 2.10 24.53 -12.28
N GLY A 314 2.57 23.88 -13.35
CA GLY A 314 3.21 24.54 -14.48
C GLY A 314 4.60 25.13 -14.17
N GLN A 315 5.20 24.76 -13.04
CA GLN A 315 6.51 25.27 -12.62
C GLN A 315 7.61 25.05 -13.68
N HIS A 316 7.47 24.02 -14.52
CA HIS A 316 8.49 23.59 -15.47
C HIS A 316 8.08 23.87 -16.93
N ASN A 317 7.06 24.71 -17.17
CA ASN A 317 6.57 25.01 -18.51
C ASN A 317 7.69 25.44 -19.46
N GLU A 318 8.43 26.51 -19.14
CA GLU A 318 9.50 27.06 -19.99
C GLU A 318 10.62 26.04 -20.24
N ALA A 319 11.05 25.33 -19.19
CA ALA A 319 12.12 24.34 -19.28
C ALA A 319 11.75 23.17 -20.21
N ILE A 320 10.54 22.63 -20.05
CA ILE A 320 10.03 21.55 -20.88
C ILE A 320 9.79 22.05 -22.32
N PHE A 321 9.24 23.24 -22.52
CA PHE A 321 9.06 23.78 -23.87
C PHE A 321 10.39 23.94 -24.61
N ALA A 322 11.43 24.40 -23.92
CA ALA A 322 12.77 24.51 -24.47
C ALA A 322 13.38 23.12 -24.81
N GLU A 323 13.25 22.13 -23.91
CA GLU A 323 13.78 20.76 -24.12
C GLU A 323 13.17 20.10 -25.37
N PHE A 324 11.87 20.27 -25.57
CA PHE A 324 11.15 19.64 -26.67
C PHE A 324 11.11 20.51 -27.95
N CYS A 325 11.74 21.69 -27.93
CA CYS A 325 11.76 22.67 -29.02
C CYS A 325 10.35 23.06 -29.49
N VAL A 326 9.43 23.24 -28.55
CA VAL A 326 8.04 23.61 -28.81
C VAL A 326 7.80 25.07 -28.43
N SER A 327 7.13 25.82 -29.30
CA SER A 327 6.92 27.27 -29.19
C SER A 327 5.79 27.62 -28.21
N GLU A 328 5.96 28.67 -27.39
CA GLU A 328 4.87 29.27 -26.61
C GLU A 328 3.81 29.98 -27.50
N GLU A 329 4.21 30.40 -28.71
CA GLU A 329 3.36 31.01 -29.74
C GLU A 329 2.77 29.97 -30.70
#